data_AF-A0A6B2URE1-F1
#
_entry.id   AF-A0A6B2URE1-F1
#
_cell.length_a   1.000
_cell.length_b   1.000
_cell.length_c   1.000
_cell.angle_alpha   90.00
_cell.angle_beta   90.00
_cell.angle_gamma   90.00
#
_symmetry.space_group_name_H-M   'P 1'
#
loop_
_entity.id
_entity.type
_entity.pdbx_description
1 polymer ?
#
loop_
_entity_poly.entity_id
_entity_poly.type
_entity_poly.pdbx_seq_one_letter_code
_entity_poly.pdbx_strand_id
1 'polypeptide(L)' 'PNALRGTVAERQWRGDAHRLHVRVGDHLLLVDVPGSAEPAGVGEDVTVGFAPDDAVLLARGGAT' A
#
# COMPACT_ATOMS: atom_id res chain seq x y z
N PRO A 1 -12.41 -5.19 -9.83
CA PRO A 1 -10.93 -5.17 -9.78
C PRO A 1 -10.46 -4.98 -8.34
N ASN A 2 -9.58 -5.86 -7.89
CA ASN A 2 -9.06 -5.94 -6.53
C ASN A 2 -8.38 -4.64 -6.12
N ALA A 3 -9.03 -3.87 -5.24
CA ALA A 3 -8.62 -2.53 -4.92
C ALA A 3 -8.92 -2.20 -3.46
N LEU A 4 -8.00 -1.49 -2.83
CA LEU A 4 -8.12 -0.96 -1.47
C LEU A 4 -8.07 0.55 -1.51
N ARG A 5 -9.01 1.21 -0.83
CA ARG A 5 -9.03 2.67 -0.69
C ARG A 5 -8.40 3.08 0.63
N GLY A 6 -7.57 4.11 0.60
CA GLY A 6 -6.89 4.58 1.79
C GLY A 6 -6.29 5.97 1.61
N THR A 7 -5.61 6.45 2.63
CA THR A 7 -4.98 7.77 2.64
C THR A 7 -3.50 7.62 2.91
N VAL A 8 -2.65 8.38 2.19
CA VAL A 8 -1.20 8.35 2.39
C VAL A 8 -0.85 8.95 3.75
N ALA A 9 -0.34 8.14 4.67
CA ALA A 9 0.10 8.57 5.99
C ALA A 9 1.56 9.04 5.99
N GLU A 10 2.40 8.45 5.15
CA GLU A 10 3.81 8.80 5.02
C GLU A 10 4.34 8.49 3.61
N ARG A 11 5.32 9.27 3.16
CA ARG A 11 6.04 9.08 1.91
C ARG A 11 7.55 9.13 2.16
N GLN A 12 8.27 8.11 1.70
CA GLN A 12 9.72 8.01 1.82
C GLN A 12 10.37 7.78 0.45
N TRP A 13 11.43 8.53 0.13
CA TRP A 13 12.29 8.23 -1.02
C TRP A 13 13.34 7.20 -0.65
N ARG A 14 13.55 6.18 -1.50
CA ARG A 14 14.47 5.07 -1.24
C ARG A 14 15.56 4.88 -2.30
N GLY A 15 15.68 5.80 -3.26
CA GLY A 15 16.73 5.82 -4.29
C GLY A 15 16.22 5.45 -5.68
N ASP A 16 15.44 4.38 -5.80
CA ASP A 16 14.82 3.92 -7.06
C ASP A 16 13.28 3.78 -6.96
N ALA A 17 12.73 3.95 -5.77
CA ALA A 17 11.31 3.89 -5.49
C ALA A 17 10.87 4.88 -4.40
N HIS A 18 9.59 5.24 -4.44
CA HIS A 18 8.89 5.89 -3.35
C HIS A 18 8.11 4.86 -2.55
N ARG A 19 8.43 4.71 -1.26
CA ARG A 19 7.63 3.90 -0.34
C ARG A 19 6.55 4.75 0.28
N LEU A 20 5.30 4.32 0.11
CA LEU A 20 4.13 4.90 0.74
C LEU A 20 3.64 4.01 1.86
N HIS A 21 3.36 4.64 3.01
CA HIS A 21 2.52 4.04 4.04
C HIS A 21 1.09 4.51 3.80
N VAL A 22 0.19 3.60 3.42
CA VAL A 22 -1.22 3.92 3.13
C VAL A 22 -2.09 3.36 4.25
N ARG A 23 -2.87 4.23 4.90
CA ARG A 23 -3.87 3.82 5.89
C ARG A 23 -5.09 3.27 5.19
N VAL A 24 -5.44 2.00 5.44
CA VAL A 24 -6.65 1.34 4.92
C VAL A 24 -7.42 0.79 6.12
N GLY A 25 -8.46 1.51 6.56
CA GLY A 25 -9.12 1.22 7.84
C GLY A 25 -8.12 1.23 8.99
N ASP A 26 -8.08 0.15 9.77
CA ASP A 26 -7.16 -0.04 10.89
C ASP A 26 -5.79 -0.61 10.49
N HIS A 27 -5.58 -0.84 9.19
CA HIS A 27 -4.34 -1.41 8.67
C HIS A 27 -3.45 -0.35 8.02
N LEU A 28 -2.13 -0.58 8.11
CA LEU A 28 -1.13 0.20 7.38
C LEU A 28 -0.55 -0.68 6.27
N LEU A 29 -0.77 -0.26 5.03
CA LEU A 29 -0.24 -0.93 3.86
C LEU A 29 1.07 -0.28 3.42
N LEU A 30 2.04 -1.11 3.06
CA LEU A 30 3.29 -0.68 2.42
C LEU A 30 3.15 -0.81 0.91
N VAL A 31 3.37 0.29 0.19
CA VAL A 31 3.29 0.32 -1.27
C VAL A 31 4.56 0.95 -1.81
N ASP A 32 5.31 0.22 -2.63
CA ASP A 32 6.46 0.76 -3.36
C ASP A 32 6.00 1.22 -4.76
N VAL A 33 6.20 2.50 -5.04
CA VAL A 33 5.90 3.15 -6.32
C VAL A 33 7.22 3.39 -7.05
N PRO A 34 7.34 3.03 -8.35
CA PRO A 34 8.56 3.26 -9.13
C PRO A 34 9.00 4.73 -9.07
N GLY A 35 10.30 4.99 -8.92
CA GLY A 35 10.83 6.34 -8.80
C GLY A 35 10.71 7.21 -10.07
N SER A 36 10.29 6.61 -11.19
CA SER A 36 9.95 7.35 -12.42
C SER A 36 8.53 7.92 -12.41
N ALA A 37 7.69 7.52 -11.46
CA ALA A 37 6.34 8.04 -11.29
C ALA A 37 6.29 9.09 -10.17
N GLU A 38 5.44 10.10 -10.31
CA GLU A 38 5.14 11.02 -9.20
C GLU A 38 4.17 10.32 -8.23
N PRO A 39 4.57 10.05 -6.98
CA PRO A 39 3.70 9.43 -6.00
C PRO A 39 2.74 10.43 -5.36
N ALA A 40 1.59 9.93 -4.91
CA ALA A 40 0.64 10.71 -4.11
C ALA A 40 1.29 11.35 -2.87
N GLY A 41 0.83 12.54 -2.54
CA GLY A 41 1.27 13.33 -1.39
C GLY A 41 0.73 12.79 -0.06
N VAL A 42 1.38 13.14 1.05
CA VAL A 42 0.87 12.83 2.40
C VAL A 42 -0.47 13.53 2.60
N GLY A 43 -1.47 12.79 3.08
CA GLY A 43 -2.85 13.23 3.26
C GLY A 43 -3.75 13.04 2.04
N GLU A 44 -3.22 12.62 0.89
CA GLU A 44 -4.04 12.34 -0.29
C GLU A 44 -4.70 10.97 -0.23
N ASP A 45 -5.93 10.92 -0.74
CA ASP A 45 -6.68 9.68 -0.91
C ASP A 45 -6.22 8.95 -2.16
N VAL A 46 -6.00 7.64 -2.01
CA VAL A 46 -5.48 6.77 -3.07
C VAL A 46 -6.30 5.49 -3.17
N THR A 47 -6.26 4.89 -4.35
CA THR A 47 -6.74 3.53 -4.58
C THR A 47 -5.55 2.65 -4.94
N VAL A 48 -5.28 1.64 -4.12
CA VAL A 48 -4.21 0.67 -4.34
C VAL A 48 -4.81 -0.57 -4.98
N GLY A 49 -4.44 -0.82 -6.24
CA GLY A 49 -4.80 -2.04 -6.96
C GLY A 49 -3.81 -3.17 -6.69
N PHE A 50 -4.26 -4.42 -6.78
CA PHE A 50 -3.40 -5.60 -6.74
C PHE A 50 -3.88 -6.67 -7.73
N ALA A 51 -2.95 -7.45 -8.30
CA ALA A 51 -3.32 -8.63 -9.07
C ALA A 51 -3.72 -9.76 -8.11
N PRO A 52 -4.79 -10.52 -8.39
CA PRO A 52 -5.16 -11.68 -7.55
C PRO A 52 -4.01 -12.69 -7.44
N ASP A 53 -3.22 -12.86 -8.50
CA ASP A 53 -2.09 -13.80 -8.56
C ASP A 53 -0.90 -13.39 -7.67
N ASP A 54 -0.81 -12.11 -7.29
CA ASP A 54 0.22 -11.58 -6.38
C ASP A 54 -0.24 -11.59 -4.91
N ALA A 55 -1.46 -12.02 -4.65
CA ALA A 55 -2.07 -12.02 -3.32
C ALA A 55 -2.17 -13.43 -2.75
N VAL A 56 -1.94 -13.56 -1.43
CA VAL A 56 -2.15 -14.81 -0.69
C VAL A 56 -3.06 -14.58 0.50
N LEU A 57 -3.99 -15.51 0.73
CA LEU A 57 -4.80 -15.53 1.93
C LEU A 57 -4.11 -16.38 2.99
N LEU A 58 -3.80 -15.76 4.12
CA LEU A 58 -3.26 -16.45 5.28
C LEU A 58 -4.41 -16.91 6.18
N ALA A 59 -4.41 -18.19 6.54
CA ALA A 59 -5.31 -18.66 7.59
C ALA A 59 -4.98 -17.93 8.90
N ARG A 60 -6.01 -17.56 9.66
CA ARG A 60 -5.79 -16.96 10.98
C ARG A 60 -5.05 -17.97 11.85
N GLY A 61 -3.80 -17.69 12.19
CA GLY A 61 -3.01 -18.54 13.07
C GLY A 61 -3.76 -18.75 14.38
N GLY A 62 -4.13 -19.99 14.68
CA GLY A 62 -4.71 -20.34 15.96
C GLY A 62 -3.61 -20.26 17.01
N ALA A 63 -3.73 -19.34 17.96
CA ALA A 63 -3.07 -19.52 19.25
C ALA A 63 -3.77 -20.70 19.93
N THR A 64 -3.12 -21.87 19.94
CA THR A 64 -3.43 -22.96 20.87
C THR A 64 -2.68 -22.73 22.17
#